data_AF-A0A527HA68-F1
#
_entry.id   AF-A0A527HA68-F1
#
_cell.length_a   1.000
_cell.length_b   1.000
_cell.length_c   1.000
_cell.angle_alpha   90.00
_cell.angle_beta   90.00
_cell.angle_gamma   90.00
#
_symmetry.space_group_name_H-M   'P 1'
#
loop_
_entity.id
_entity.type
_entity.pdbx_description
1 polymer ?
#
loop_
_entity_poly.entity_id
_entity_poly.type
_entity_poly.pdbx_seq_one_letter_code
_entity_poly.pdbx_strand_id
1 'polypeptide(L)'
;AFEEWRKAGSRRLVLLSTKATTAYTSFIFAEGDILLFGRESAGVPDPVHQAADTRLTIPMQGTARSINVALSVAMVAGEAVRQLG
;
A
#
# COMPACT_ATOMS: atom_id res chain seq x y z
N ALA A 1 16.23 5.34 -11.51
CA ALA A 1 15.83 6.54 -10.76
C ALA A 1 15.06 6.22 -9.47
N PHE A 2 13.73 5.98 -9.51
CA PHE A 2 12.94 5.78 -8.27
C PHE A 2 13.38 4.57 -7.43
N GLU A 3 13.54 3.41 -8.07
CA GLU A 3 13.98 2.18 -7.40
C GLU A 3 15.36 2.32 -6.76
N GLU A 4 16.30 2.98 -7.45
CA GLU A 4 17.64 3.25 -6.92
C GLU A 4 17.57 4.19 -5.71
N TRP A 5 16.80 5.28 -5.82
CA TRP A 5 16.61 6.24 -4.73
C TRP A 5 15.99 5.61 -3.48
N ARG A 6 14.92 4.83 -3.62
CA ARG A 6 14.26 4.22 -2.47
C ARG A 6 15.16 3.19 -1.79
N LYS A 7 15.91 2.40 -2.58
CA LYS A 7 16.83 1.39 -2.07
C LYS A 7 18.04 2.01 -1.38
N ALA A 8 18.60 3.09 -1.94
CA ALA A 8 19.69 3.85 -1.32
C ALA A 8 19.31 4.43 0.05
N GLY A 9 18.02 4.77 0.25
CA GLY A 9 17.50 5.22 1.53
C GLY A 9 16.83 4.14 2.38
N SER A 10 16.99 2.85 2.04
CA SER A 10 16.37 1.72 2.76
C SER A 10 14.85 1.84 2.96
N ARG A 11 14.14 2.44 2.00
CA ARG A 11 12.69 2.66 2.06
C ARG A 11 11.92 1.48 1.50
N ARG A 12 11.01 0.93 2.30
CA ARG A 12 10.12 -0.18 1.90
C ARG A 12 8.99 0.35 1.02
N LEU A 13 8.77 -0.29 -0.12
CA LEU A 13 7.63 -0.05 -1.00
C LEU A 13 6.45 -0.91 -0.54
N VAL A 14 5.45 -0.28 0.06
CA VAL A 14 4.23 -0.91 0.58
C VAL A 14 3.10 -0.68 -0.41
N LEU A 15 2.75 -1.72 -1.17
CA LEU A 15 1.73 -1.65 -2.20
C LEU A 15 0.34 -2.05 -1.66
N LEU A 16 -0.66 -1.20 -1.90
CA LEU A 16 -2.05 -1.50 -1.59
C LEU A 16 -2.74 -2.14 -2.80
N SER A 17 -3.27 -3.34 -2.61
CA SER A 17 -3.91 -4.10 -3.68
C SER A 17 -4.98 -5.06 -3.18
N THR A 18 -6.04 -5.20 -3.96
CA THR A 18 -7.08 -6.22 -3.80
C THR A 18 -6.57 -7.66 -4.02
N LYS A 19 -5.37 -7.83 -4.61
CA LYS A 19 -4.71 -9.14 -4.79
C LYS A 19 -3.89 -9.58 -3.56
N ALA A 20 -3.77 -8.72 -2.53
CA ALA A 20 -3.03 -9.04 -1.31
C ALA A 20 -3.94 -9.71 -0.27
N THR A 21 -3.34 -10.47 0.65
CA THR A 21 -4.06 -11.18 1.72
C THR A 21 -3.85 -10.54 3.10
N THR A 22 -2.74 -9.83 3.31
CA THR A 22 -2.42 -9.19 4.59
C THR A 22 -3.22 -7.91 4.75
N ALA A 23 -4.00 -7.80 5.82
CA ALA A 23 -4.73 -6.58 6.14
C ALA A 23 -3.77 -5.43 6.48
N TYR A 24 -4.08 -4.22 6.03
CA TYR A 24 -3.24 -3.05 6.31
C TYR A 24 -3.09 -2.75 7.80
N THR A 25 -4.09 -3.11 8.62
CA THR A 25 -4.08 -2.92 10.08
C THR A 25 -3.20 -3.93 10.83
N SER A 26 -2.82 -5.04 10.21
CA SER A 26 -1.90 -6.02 10.82
C SER A 26 -0.43 -5.76 10.46
N PHE A 27 -0.16 -4.79 9.60
CA PHE A 27 1.19 -4.43 9.20
C PHE A 27 1.81 -3.45 10.20
N ILE A 28 3.11 -3.60 10.45
CA ILE A 28 3.87 -2.69 11.31
C ILE A 28 4.55 -1.66 10.41
N PHE A 29 3.98 -0.46 10.39
CA PHE A 29 4.53 0.68 9.64
C PHE A 29 5.81 1.20 10.31
N ALA A 30 6.72 1.70 9.48
CA ALA A 30 7.96 2.32 9.92
C ALA A 30 8.15 3.67 9.21
N GLU A 31 8.90 4.56 9.85
CA GLU A 31 9.33 5.80 9.20
C GLU A 31 10.05 5.50 7.88
N GLY A 32 9.70 6.26 6.84
CA GLY A 32 10.27 6.09 5.50
C GLY A 32 9.60 5.05 4.62
N ASP A 33 8.54 4.36 5.10
CA ASP A 33 7.69 3.53 4.24
C ASP A 33 7.07 4.37 3.11
N ILE A 34 7.08 3.82 1.90
CA ILE A 34 6.45 4.40 0.72
C ILE A 34 5.13 3.67 0.48
N LEU A 35 4.02 4.36 0.71
CA LEU A 35 2.68 3.83 0.42
C LEU A 35 2.36 4.02 -1.07
N LEU A 36 2.18 2.92 -1.80
CA LEU A 36 1.84 2.93 -3.22
C LEU A 36 0.41 2.46 -3.44
N PHE A 37 -0.36 3.25 -4.19
CA PHE A 37 -1.74 2.97 -4.54
C PHE A 37 -1.89 2.87 -6.05
N GLY A 38 -2.71 1.93 -6.51
CA GLY A 38 -3.01 1.76 -7.92
C GLY A 38 -3.91 2.85 -8.49
N ARG A 39 -3.94 2.95 -9.82
CA ARG A 39 -4.93 3.78 -10.50
C ARG A 39 -6.30 3.16 -10.38
N GLU A 40 -7.32 3.97 -10.11
CA GLU A 40 -8.70 3.50 -9.92
C GLU A 40 -9.23 2.69 -11.12
N SER A 41 -8.91 3.12 -12.35
CA SER A 41 -9.40 2.49 -13.57
C SER A 41 -8.58 1.30 -14.08
N ALA A 42 -7.32 1.17 -13.65
CA ALA A 42 -6.36 0.27 -14.29
C ALA A 42 -5.55 -0.58 -13.31
N GLY A 43 -5.71 -0.38 -12.00
CA GLY A 43 -4.96 -1.07 -10.97
C GLY A 43 -3.45 -0.83 -11.07
N VAL A 44 -2.70 -1.88 -10.77
CA VAL A 44 -1.23 -1.88 -10.69
C VAL A 44 -0.67 -2.97 -11.61
N PRO A 45 0.30 -2.65 -12.49
CA PRO A 45 0.95 -3.64 -13.35
C PRO A 45 1.75 -4.69 -12.55
N ASP A 46 1.87 -5.90 -13.09
CA ASP A 46 2.60 -7.00 -12.43
C ASP A 46 4.07 -6.68 -12.08
N PRO A 47 4.85 -5.94 -12.89
CA PRO A 47 6.21 -5.54 -12.50
C PRO A 47 6.26 -4.74 -11.19
N VAL A 48 5.24 -3.91 -10.93
CA VAL A 48 5.14 -3.13 -9.70
C VAL A 48 4.74 -4.01 -8.53
N HIS A 49 3.87 -5.00 -8.77
CA HIS A 49 3.57 -6.04 -7.76
C HIS A 49 4.81 -6.84 -7.35
N GLN A 50 5.69 -7.15 -8.30
CA GLN A 50 6.92 -7.89 -8.06
C GLN A 50 8.00 -7.04 -7.37
N ALA A 51 8.02 -5.73 -7.63
CA ALA A 51 8.97 -4.80 -7.02
C ALA A 51 8.60 -4.37 -5.59
N ALA A 52 7.33 -4.53 -5.18
CA ALA A 52 6.87 -4.16 -3.84
C ALA A 52 7.47 -5.06 -2.76
N ASP A 53 8.01 -4.44 -1.71
CA ASP A 53 8.57 -5.16 -0.56
C ASP A 53 7.46 -5.76 0.30
N THR A 54 6.28 -5.14 0.31
CA THR A 54 5.09 -5.65 1.00
C THR A 54 3.84 -5.31 0.19
N ARG A 55 2.85 -6.21 0.24
CA ARG A 55 1.54 -6.00 -0.37
C ARG A 55 0.46 -6.15 0.69
N LEU A 56 -0.38 -5.13 0.83
CA LEU A 56 -1.45 -5.05 1.82
C LEU A 56 -2.81 -4.89 1.14
N THR A 57 -3.86 -5.29 1.82
CA THR A 57 -5.25 -5.10 1.39
C THR A 57 -6.05 -4.34 2.45
N ILE A 58 -7.09 -3.65 2.00
CA ILE A 58 -8.16 -3.14 2.88
C ILE A 58 -9.27 -4.19 2.84
N PRO A 59 -9.50 -4.96 3.92
CA PRO A 59 -10.56 -5.96 3.92
C PRO A 59 -11.92 -5.31 3.66
N MET A 60 -12.65 -5.83 2.67
CA MET A 60 -13.98 -5.34 2.31
C MET A 60 -15.03 -6.38 2.66
N GLN A 61 -16.17 -5.93 3.17
CA GLN A 61 -17.35 -6.76 3.41
C GLN A 61 -18.32 -6.66 2.22
N GLY A 62 -18.99 -7.77 1.89
CA GLY A 62 -19.98 -7.81 0.82
C GLY A 62 -19.40 -7.92 -0.59
N THR A 63 -20.13 -7.41 -1.58
CA THR A 63 -19.80 -7.56 -3.02
C THR A 63 -18.88 -6.46 -3.56
N ALA A 64 -18.58 -5.44 -2.75
CA ALA A 64 -17.74 -4.33 -3.16
C ALA A 64 -16.29 -4.81 -3.35
N ARG A 65 -15.72 -4.52 -4.53
CA ARG A 65 -14.39 -5.02 -4.94
C ARG A 65 -13.25 -4.03 -4.68
N SER A 66 -13.57 -2.76 -4.50
CA SER A 66 -12.62 -1.69 -4.18
C SER A 66 -13.36 -0.51 -3.55
N ILE A 67 -12.66 0.30 -2.76
CA ILE A 67 -13.13 1.62 -2.35
C ILE A 67 -12.42 2.69 -3.17
N ASN A 68 -12.95 3.91 -3.15
CA ASN A 68 -12.31 5.05 -3.80
C ASN A 68 -10.85 5.21 -3.34
N VAL A 69 -9.95 5.59 -4.25
CA VAL A 69 -8.52 5.69 -3.97
C VAL A 69 -8.20 6.72 -2.87
N ALA A 70 -8.92 7.84 -2.81
CA ALA A 70 -8.68 8.85 -1.78
C ALA A 70 -9.06 8.34 -0.38
N LEU A 71 -10.17 7.59 -0.27
CA LEU A 71 -10.54 6.92 0.98
C LEU A 71 -9.52 5.84 1.37
N SER A 72 -9.03 5.08 0.39
CA SER A 72 -7.98 4.08 0.62
C SER A 72 -6.71 4.71 1.19
N VAL A 73 -6.27 5.83 0.60
CA VAL A 73 -5.12 6.60 1.08
C VAL A 73 -5.36 7.10 2.50
N ALA A 74 -6.51 7.73 2.75
CA ALA A 74 -6.84 8.28 4.06
C ALA A 74 -6.84 7.20 5.16
N MET A 75 -7.42 6.02 4.89
CA MET A 75 -7.46 4.91 5.85
C MET A 75 -6.06 4.38 6.18
N VAL A 76 -5.23 4.14 5.16
CA VAL A 76 -3.91 3.52 5.36
C VAL A 76 -2.91 4.52 5.92
N ALA A 77 -2.90 5.75 5.43
CA ALA A 77 -2.08 6.82 5.99
C ALA A 77 -2.48 7.13 7.43
N GLY A 78 -3.79 7.16 7.72
CA GLY A 78 -4.29 7.33 9.09
C GLY A 78 -3.82 6.23 10.04
N GLU A 79 -3.79 4.97 9.59
CA GLU A 79 -3.24 3.86 10.39
C GLU A 79 -1.73 3.97 10.57
N ALA A 80 -0.98 4.34 9.53
CA ALA A 80 0.46 4.58 9.63
C ALA A 80 0.76 5.69 10.64
N VAL A 81 0.03 6.81 10.58
CA VAL A 81 0.11 7.90 11.57
C VAL A 81 -0.23 7.37 12.96
N ARG A 82 -1.36 6.66 13.13
CA ARG A 82 -1.75 6.07 14.42
C ARG A 82 -0.65 5.18 15.04
N GLN A 83 0.13 4.47 14.22
CA GLN A 83 1.25 3.64 14.69
C GLN A 83 2.53 4.45 14.99
N LEU A 84 2.79 5.51 14.22
CA LEU A 84 4.04 6.29 14.30
C LEU A 84 3.95 7.50 15.25
N GLY A 85 2.75 8.01 15.57
CA GLY A 85 2.51 9.14 16.48
C GLY A 85 1.93 10.36 15.78
#